data_AF-A0A9W6WB30-F1
#
_entry.id   AF-A0A9W6WB30-F1
#
_cell.length_a   1.000
_cell.length_b   1.000
_cell.length_c   1.000
_cell.angle_alpha   90.00
_cell.angle_beta   90.00
_cell.angle_gamma   90.00
#
_symmetry.space_group_name_H-M   'P 1'
#
loop_
_entity.id
_entity.type
_entity.pdbx_description
1 polymer ?
#
loop_
_entity_poly.entity_id
_entity_poly.type
_entity_poly.pdbx_seq_one_letter_code
_entity_poly.pdbx_strand_id
1 'polypeptide(L)'
;MGLSTSDLQVIEESLATGKNPKVVFTDAAGQIAGRIGKVMRLEEPAEGEFVTVRFGNDELPFSVADIRLPERGELSRAPRKAAEPEPATAAPPKGAPLLEERHNGVDNGTNKRGHMMSDMDSAVPHQPNGEANTSPTASPSPAPAPRKKTAPKPKGGPELTVTLQFKDDEWTVAAAKGTKVVARAVPIKSSHAVEMVRSLESPAVAALVEEIVEQARASAAEEAERLRAQLAELEARLAELG
;
A
#
# COMPACT_ATOMS: atom_id res chain seq x y z
N MET A 1 -5.70 17.89 18.78
CA MET A 1 -4.74 18.77 18.09
C MET A 1 -4.04 17.93 17.06
N GLY A 2 -4.29 18.19 15.77
CA GLY A 2 -3.58 17.54 14.66
C GLY A 2 -2.24 18.22 14.37
N LEU A 3 -1.62 17.91 13.23
CA LEU A 3 -0.45 18.61 12.71
C LEU A 3 -0.83 20.02 12.23
N SER A 4 0.03 21.00 12.49
CA SER A 4 -0.08 22.37 11.96
C SER A 4 0.76 22.52 10.69
N THR A 5 0.50 23.53 9.87
CA THR A 5 1.25 23.76 8.60
C THR A 5 2.77 23.86 8.80
N SER A 6 3.23 24.46 9.91
CA SER A 6 4.67 24.50 10.27
C SER A 6 5.25 23.13 10.62
N ASP A 7 4.43 22.22 11.18
CA ASP A 7 4.84 20.85 11.49
C ASP A 7 5.02 20.03 10.21
N LEU A 8 4.17 20.28 9.20
CA LEU A 8 4.27 19.65 7.87
C LEU A 8 5.57 20.03 7.17
N GLN A 9 5.98 21.30 7.21
CA GLN A 9 7.27 21.74 6.65
C GLN A 9 8.47 21.02 7.27
N VAL A 10 8.48 20.82 8.59
CA VAL A 10 9.54 20.07 9.30
C VAL A 10 9.53 18.59 8.93
N ILE A 11 8.35 18.01 8.71
CA ILE A 11 8.18 16.64 8.23
C ILE A 11 8.67 16.49 6.79
N GLU A 12 8.33 17.44 5.90
CA GLU A 12 8.77 17.46 4.50
C GLU A 12 10.29 17.60 4.38
N GLU A 13 10.92 18.55 5.08
CA GLU A 13 12.38 18.72 5.10
C GLU A 13 13.09 17.44 5.61
N SER A 14 12.50 16.77 6.61
CA SER A 14 12.99 15.48 7.09
C SER A 14 12.91 14.39 6.02
N LEU A 15 11.78 14.30 5.30
CA LEU A 15 11.58 13.34 4.21
C LEU A 15 12.51 13.62 3.01
N ALA A 16 12.71 14.89 2.65
CA ALA A 16 13.67 15.31 1.63
C ALA A 16 15.11 14.95 2.02
N THR A 17 15.43 14.97 3.31
CA THR A 17 16.69 14.48 3.88
C THR A 17 16.76 12.93 3.94
N GLY A 18 15.74 12.21 3.46
CA GLY A 18 15.65 10.75 3.49
C GLY A 18 15.37 10.15 4.88
N LYS A 19 14.90 10.96 5.83
CA LYS A 19 14.60 10.54 7.21
C LYS A 19 13.09 10.53 7.43
N ASN A 20 12.52 9.36 7.69
CA ASN A 20 11.09 9.23 8.01
C ASN A 20 10.82 9.69 9.46
N PRO A 21 10.18 10.86 9.70
CA PRO A 21 9.88 11.32 11.05
C PRO A 21 8.85 10.40 11.71
N LYS A 22 8.95 10.27 13.04
CA LYS A 22 7.98 9.52 13.86
C LYS A 22 6.86 10.45 14.27
N VAL A 23 5.63 9.99 14.10
CA VAL A 23 4.39 10.71 14.45
C VAL A 23 3.51 9.85 15.34
N VAL A 24 2.61 10.48 16.09
CA VAL A 24 1.64 9.79 16.98
C VAL A 24 0.24 10.01 16.43
N PHE A 25 -0.53 8.93 16.36
CA PHE A 25 -1.94 9.01 15.97
C PHE A 25 -2.77 9.57 17.12
N THR A 26 -3.66 10.51 16.81
CA THR A 26 -4.63 11.09 17.74
C THR A 26 -5.89 10.24 17.83
N ASP A 27 -6.83 10.62 18.69
CA ASP A 27 -8.14 9.95 18.85
C ASP A 27 -8.96 9.93 17.54
N ALA A 28 -8.78 10.93 16.66
CA ALA A 28 -9.46 10.99 15.36
C ALA A 28 -9.09 9.82 14.43
N ALA A 29 -7.88 9.26 14.58
CA ALA A 29 -7.44 8.06 13.86
C ALA A 29 -8.13 6.76 14.34
N GLY A 30 -9.06 6.83 15.29
CA GLY A 30 -9.85 5.70 15.77
C GLY A 30 -9.01 4.59 16.38
N GLN A 31 -9.10 3.37 15.84
CA GLN A 31 -8.51 2.15 16.43
C GLN A 31 -6.97 2.19 16.61
N ILE A 32 -6.27 3.10 15.93
CA ILE A 32 -4.82 3.27 16.05
C ILE A 32 -4.39 4.46 16.91
N ALA A 33 -5.32 5.18 17.54
CA ALA A 33 -5.04 6.28 18.46
C ALA A 33 -3.98 5.91 19.52
N GLY A 34 -3.07 6.84 19.80
CA GLY A 34 -1.95 6.67 20.72
C GLY A 34 -0.81 5.77 20.22
N ARG A 35 -0.90 5.18 19.03
CA ARG A 35 0.21 4.43 18.41
C ARG A 35 1.22 5.38 17.74
N ILE A 36 2.43 4.87 17.50
CA ILE A 36 3.50 5.59 16.81
C ILE A 36 3.63 5.05 15.38
N GLY A 37 3.57 5.94 14.40
CA GLY A 37 3.83 5.68 12.99
C GLY A 37 5.11 6.37 12.49
N LYS A 38 5.52 6.05 11.26
CA LYS A 38 6.58 6.73 10.51
C LYS A 38 5.99 7.31 9.23
N VAL A 39 6.21 8.60 8.96
CA VAL A 39 5.77 9.19 7.69
C VAL A 39 6.63 8.65 6.56
N MET A 40 5.98 8.07 5.54
CA MET A 40 6.62 7.53 4.35
C MET A 40 6.55 8.52 3.18
N ARG A 41 5.43 9.25 3.06
CA ARG A 41 5.16 10.24 2.02
C ARG A 41 4.17 11.29 2.55
N LEU A 42 4.30 12.53 2.07
CA LEU A 42 3.27 13.56 2.13
C LEU A 42 2.57 13.61 0.75
N GLU A 43 1.24 13.62 0.71
CA GLU A 43 0.47 13.62 -0.54
C GLU A 43 -0.68 14.64 -0.45
N GLU A 44 -0.79 15.50 -1.47
CA GLU A 44 -1.90 16.45 -1.63
C GLU A 44 -2.94 15.89 -2.63
N PRO A 45 -3.94 15.11 -2.21
CA PRO A 45 -5.16 14.90 -2.97
C PRO A 45 -6.15 16.05 -2.76
N ALA A 46 -7.05 16.25 -3.72
CA ALA A 46 -7.86 17.47 -3.85
C ALA A 46 -8.93 17.74 -2.76
N GLU A 47 -9.03 16.89 -1.73
CA GLU A 47 -10.01 17.01 -0.63
C GLU A 47 -9.35 17.15 0.76
N GLY A 48 -8.03 17.32 0.83
CA GLY A 48 -7.30 17.61 2.07
C GLY A 48 -5.83 17.20 2.00
N GLU A 49 -4.99 17.65 2.95
CA GLU A 49 -3.62 17.15 3.07
C GLU A 49 -3.64 15.74 3.71
N PHE A 50 -3.11 14.74 3.00
CA PHE A 50 -2.99 13.37 3.49
C PHE A 50 -1.52 12.96 3.66
N VAL A 51 -1.28 12.15 4.67
CA VAL A 51 0.05 11.70 5.07
C VAL A 51 0.07 10.17 5.03
N THR A 52 0.89 9.59 4.17
CA THR A 52 1.10 8.13 4.14
C THR A 52 1.97 7.76 5.34
N VAL A 53 1.39 7.08 6.32
CA VAL A 53 2.10 6.69 7.55
C VAL A 53 2.14 5.17 7.67
N ARG A 54 3.36 4.65 7.81
CA ARG A 54 3.60 3.25 8.13
C ARG A 54 3.57 3.02 9.64
N PHE A 55 2.74 2.12 10.12
CA PHE A 55 2.68 1.69 11.52
C PHE A 55 2.70 0.17 11.62
N GLY A 56 3.69 -0.39 12.33
CA GLY A 56 3.93 -1.83 12.30
C GLY A 56 4.22 -2.35 10.88
N ASN A 57 3.31 -3.15 10.35
CA ASN A 57 3.38 -3.73 9.00
C ASN A 57 2.44 -3.04 8.00
N ASP A 58 1.53 -2.19 8.48
CA ASP A 58 0.52 -1.53 7.68
C ASP A 58 1.01 -0.15 7.21
N GLU A 59 0.59 0.25 6.01
CA GLU A 59 0.85 1.56 5.41
C GLU A 59 -0.47 2.10 4.89
N LEU A 60 -0.96 3.19 5.48
CA LEU A 60 -2.23 3.82 5.12
C LEU A 60 -2.07 5.34 5.00
N PRO A 61 -2.88 6.00 4.15
CA PRO A 61 -3.06 7.44 4.18
C PRO A 61 -3.94 7.84 5.38
N PHE A 62 -3.58 8.94 6.02
CA PHE A 62 -4.30 9.56 7.13
C PHE A 62 -4.39 11.06 6.91
N SER A 63 -5.42 11.73 7.43
CA SER A 63 -5.47 13.20 7.36
C SER A 63 -4.48 13.85 8.33
N VAL A 64 -4.13 15.10 8.07
CA VAL A 64 -3.35 15.93 9.02
C VAL A 64 -4.03 16.10 10.39
N ALA A 65 -5.35 15.94 10.48
CA ALA A 65 -6.11 15.98 11.73
C ALA A 65 -5.94 14.71 12.58
N ASP A 66 -5.72 13.56 11.93
CA ASP A 66 -5.57 12.25 12.57
C ASP A 66 -4.24 12.08 13.29
N ILE A 67 -3.24 12.88 12.94
CA ILE A 67 -1.84 12.71 13.34
C ILE A 67 -1.38 13.93 14.14
N ARG A 68 -0.44 13.74 15.07
CA ARG A 68 0.35 14.80 15.69
C ARG A 68 1.83 14.45 15.78
N LEU A 69 2.69 15.44 15.96
CA LEU A 69 4.05 15.19 16.44
C LEU A 69 4.01 14.66 17.88
N PRO A 70 4.88 13.70 18.25
CA PRO A 70 5.04 13.28 19.63
C PRO A 70 5.52 14.46 20.49
N GLU A 71 4.83 14.72 21.60
CA GLU A 71 5.31 15.69 22.57
C GLU A 71 6.66 15.25 23.16
N ARG A 72 7.44 16.21 23.66
CA ARG A 72 8.86 16.03 24.04
C ARG A 72 9.02 15.11 25.25
N GLY A 73 9.03 13.80 25.00
CA GLY A 73 9.09 12.74 26.01
C GLY A 73 8.14 11.57 25.73
N GLU A 74 7.19 11.70 24.81
CA GLU A 74 6.17 10.69 24.52
C GLU A 74 6.76 9.43 23.86
N LEU A 75 7.74 9.60 22.97
CA LEU A 75 8.57 8.51 22.42
C LEU A 75 9.48 7.84 23.46
N SER A 76 9.57 8.38 24.69
CA SER A 76 10.49 7.94 25.75
C SER A 76 9.80 7.19 26.91
N ARG A 77 8.50 6.85 26.78
CA ARG A 77 7.82 5.93 27.70
C ARG A 77 8.28 4.48 27.50
N ALA A 78 9.53 4.20 27.87
CA ALA A 78 9.83 2.93 28.50
C ALA A 78 8.95 2.81 29.77
N PRO A 79 8.48 1.61 30.14
CA PRO A 79 7.69 1.44 31.35
C PRO A 79 8.55 1.71 32.57
N ARG A 80 8.50 2.96 33.08
CA ARG A 80 8.94 3.24 34.45
C ARG A 80 8.04 2.46 35.39
N LYS A 81 8.54 1.32 35.84
CA LYS A 81 8.08 0.61 37.05
C LYS A 81 7.75 1.67 38.10
N ALA A 82 6.53 1.63 38.63
CA ALA A 82 5.98 2.69 39.47
C ALA A 82 6.99 3.06 40.57
N ALA A 83 7.48 4.30 40.50
CA ALA A 83 8.27 4.90 41.58
C ALA A 83 7.27 5.38 42.63
N GLU A 84 7.13 4.58 43.68
CA GLU A 84 6.40 4.93 44.89
C GLU A 84 6.98 6.23 45.48
N PRO A 85 6.16 7.20 45.89
CA PRO A 85 6.65 8.48 46.36
C PRO A 85 7.10 8.39 47.83
N GLU A 86 8.38 8.11 48.07
CA GLU A 86 9.00 8.39 49.37
C GLU A 86 9.23 9.89 49.58
N PRO A 87 8.92 10.39 50.78
CA PRO A 87 9.87 11.24 51.47
C PRO A 87 9.92 10.97 52.99
N ALA A 88 11.07 10.49 53.50
CA ALA A 88 11.76 11.09 54.67
C ALA A 88 12.98 10.25 55.17
N THR A 89 14.17 10.81 54.96
CA THR A 89 15.30 10.91 55.91
C THR A 89 15.49 9.83 57.00
N ALA A 90 16.51 8.98 56.83
CA ALA A 90 17.33 8.43 57.93
C ALA A 90 18.76 8.07 57.45
N ALA A 91 19.74 8.13 58.37
CA ALA A 91 21.17 8.08 58.06
C ALA A 91 21.78 6.64 57.97
N PRO A 92 22.93 6.46 57.30
CA PRO A 92 23.58 5.14 57.18
C PRO A 92 24.50 4.80 58.37
N PRO A 93 24.68 3.50 58.65
CA PRO A 93 26.03 3.04 59.01
C PRO A 93 26.47 1.73 58.31
N LYS A 94 27.67 1.82 57.72
CA LYS A 94 28.70 0.79 57.51
C LYS A 94 28.35 -0.68 57.85
N GLY A 95 28.42 -1.53 56.82
CA GLY A 95 28.73 -2.97 56.92
C GLY A 95 29.61 -3.38 55.74
N ALA A 96 30.82 -3.89 56.01
CA ALA A 96 31.79 -4.30 54.99
C ALA A 96 31.56 -5.76 54.54
N PRO A 97 32.14 -6.21 53.40
CA PRO A 97 31.63 -7.37 52.66
C PRO A 97 32.11 -8.71 53.22
N LEU A 98 31.38 -9.78 52.91
CA LEU A 98 31.91 -11.15 52.98
C LEU A 98 31.26 -12.07 51.95
N LEU A 99 32.05 -13.02 51.44
CA LEU A 99 31.67 -14.22 50.70
C LEU A 99 31.25 -14.02 49.23
N GLU A 100 32.27 -13.97 48.37
CA GLU A 100 32.20 -14.69 47.10
C GLU A 100 31.91 -16.17 47.35
N GLU A 101 30.86 -16.69 46.73
CA GLU A 101 30.74 -18.13 46.50
C GLU A 101 30.71 -18.37 44.99
N ARG A 102 31.88 -18.65 44.44
CA ARG A 102 32.04 -19.07 43.05
C ARG A 102 31.65 -20.54 42.97
N HIS A 103 30.64 -20.88 42.17
CA HIS A 103 30.60 -22.20 41.57
C HIS A 103 30.53 -22.13 40.05
N ASN A 104 31.25 -23.07 39.46
CA ASN A 104 31.68 -23.15 38.08
C ASN A 104 30.95 -24.33 37.40
N GLY A 105 30.81 -24.32 36.07
CA GLY A 105 30.22 -25.43 35.32
C GLY A 105 29.04 -24.99 34.45
N VAL A 106 29.21 -24.71 33.15
CA VAL A 106 29.48 -25.65 32.03
C VAL A 106 28.18 -26.23 31.43
N ASP A 107 27.76 -25.57 30.36
CA ASP A 107 27.47 -26.12 29.03
C ASP A 107 26.39 -27.18 28.75
N ASN A 108 25.83 -26.98 27.54
CA ASN A 108 25.18 -27.94 26.66
C ASN A 108 23.78 -28.47 27.04
N GLY A 109 22.89 -28.55 26.04
CA GLY A 109 21.50 -28.96 26.26
C GLY A 109 20.55 -28.82 25.07
N THR A 110 21.01 -29.02 23.84
CA THR A 110 20.10 -29.17 22.68
C THR A 110 19.11 -30.31 22.95
N ASN A 111 17.80 -30.07 22.85
CA ASN A 111 16.86 -31.19 22.75
C ASN A 111 15.81 -31.06 21.65
N LYS A 112 15.70 -32.15 20.89
CA LYS A 112 14.91 -32.38 19.68
C LYS A 112 14.66 -33.89 19.62
N ARG A 113 13.44 -34.30 19.23
CA ARG A 113 12.80 -35.65 19.27
C ARG A 113 11.84 -35.79 20.45
N GLY A 114 10.77 -36.58 20.38
CA GLY A 114 10.18 -37.41 19.29
C GLY A 114 8.82 -37.95 19.80
N HIS A 115 7.76 -38.16 19.00
CA HIS A 115 7.56 -39.05 17.84
C HIS A 115 7.15 -40.50 18.22
N MET A 116 6.45 -41.18 17.28
CA MET A 116 5.87 -42.55 17.32
C MET A 116 4.47 -42.66 17.96
N MET A 117 3.54 -43.52 17.48
CA MET A 117 3.55 -44.62 16.47
C MET A 117 2.40 -44.42 15.45
N SER A 118 2.50 -44.81 14.15
CA SER A 118 2.43 -46.17 13.56
C SER A 118 1.09 -46.90 13.81
N ASP A 119 0.50 -47.71 12.93
CA ASP A 119 0.70 -48.07 11.51
C ASP A 119 -0.60 -48.78 11.06
N MET A 120 -1.05 -48.70 9.79
CA MET A 120 -1.90 -49.77 9.20
C MET A 120 -1.94 -49.71 7.66
N ASP A 121 -1.85 -50.88 7.06
CA ASP A 121 -1.61 -51.16 5.64
C ASP A 121 -2.89 -51.57 4.86
N SER A 122 -2.74 -51.80 3.54
CA SER A 122 -3.63 -52.55 2.63
C SER A 122 -4.85 -51.81 2.06
N ALA A 123 -5.35 -52.09 0.85
CA ALA A 123 -4.77 -52.76 -0.34
C ALA A 123 -5.69 -52.49 -1.56
N VAL A 124 -5.20 -52.69 -2.79
CA VAL A 124 -5.98 -52.49 -4.05
C VAL A 124 -6.75 -53.76 -4.42
N PRO A 125 -7.95 -53.65 -5.02
CA PRO A 125 -8.24 -54.43 -6.23
C PRO A 125 -8.91 -53.60 -7.36
N HIS A 126 -9.12 -54.24 -8.51
CA HIS A 126 -9.29 -53.61 -9.82
C HIS A 126 -10.40 -54.30 -10.65
N GLN A 127 -11.09 -53.55 -11.54
CA GLN A 127 -12.00 -54.02 -12.61
C GLN A 127 -13.36 -54.67 -12.19
N PRO A 128 -14.35 -54.90 -13.11
CA PRO A 128 -14.35 -54.71 -14.59
C PRO A 128 -15.55 -53.96 -15.26
N ASN A 129 -15.25 -53.48 -16.47
CA ASN A 129 -15.96 -53.41 -17.78
C ASN A 129 -17.46 -53.81 -18.00
N GLY A 130 -18.07 -53.18 -19.03
CA GLY A 130 -19.31 -53.57 -19.74
C GLY A 130 -20.62 -52.94 -19.22
N GLU A 131 -21.71 -52.65 -19.96
CA GLU A 131 -22.13 -52.68 -21.39
C GLU A 131 -23.48 -51.89 -21.50
N ALA A 132 -24.08 -51.48 -22.64
CA ALA A 132 -23.66 -51.16 -24.02
C ALA A 132 -24.89 -50.57 -24.81
N ASN A 133 -24.66 -49.87 -25.95
CA ASN A 133 -25.68 -49.48 -26.99
C ASN A 133 -26.74 -48.41 -26.56
N THR A 134 -27.29 -47.50 -27.39
CA THR A 134 -27.43 -47.37 -28.87
C THR A 134 -27.31 -45.90 -29.38
N SER A 135 -26.88 -45.72 -30.63
CA SER A 135 -26.83 -44.44 -31.40
C SER A 135 -28.19 -44.11 -32.10
N PRO A 136 -28.32 -43.18 -33.09
CA PRO A 136 -27.54 -41.98 -33.47
C PRO A 136 -28.41 -40.71 -33.76
N THR A 137 -27.80 -39.54 -34.00
CA THR A 137 -28.27 -38.53 -35.00
C THR A 137 -27.09 -37.64 -35.41
N ALA A 138 -27.08 -37.22 -36.69
CA ALA A 138 -25.89 -36.73 -37.38
C ALA A 138 -25.85 -35.20 -37.61
N SER A 139 -24.65 -34.61 -37.59
CA SER A 139 -24.10 -33.71 -38.64
C SER A 139 -22.93 -32.83 -38.12
N PRO A 140 -22.05 -32.30 -38.99
CA PRO A 140 -20.63 -32.17 -38.65
C PRO A 140 -20.07 -30.73 -38.62
N SER A 141 -19.07 -30.48 -37.76
CA SER A 141 -18.08 -29.39 -37.90
C SER A 141 -16.89 -29.58 -36.95
N PRO A 142 -15.73 -28.95 -37.22
CA PRO A 142 -14.52 -29.73 -37.45
C PRO A 142 -13.58 -29.93 -36.25
N ALA A 143 -12.64 -30.86 -36.43
CA ALA A 143 -11.66 -31.27 -35.43
C ALA A 143 -10.82 -30.10 -34.87
N PRO A 144 -10.43 -30.16 -33.57
CA PRO A 144 -9.60 -29.14 -32.96
C PRO A 144 -8.19 -29.12 -33.59
N ALA A 145 -7.85 -28.00 -34.22
CA ALA A 145 -6.53 -27.81 -34.82
C ALA A 145 -5.42 -27.97 -33.75
N PRO A 146 -4.30 -28.64 -34.07
CA PRO A 146 -3.23 -28.87 -33.11
C PRO A 146 -2.62 -27.54 -32.67
N ARG A 147 -2.49 -27.35 -31.35
CA ARG A 147 -1.88 -26.16 -30.75
C ARG A 147 -0.46 -25.98 -31.29
N LYS A 148 -0.26 -25.02 -32.20
CA LYS A 148 1.07 -24.60 -32.66
C LYS A 148 1.88 -24.14 -31.44
N LYS A 149 2.90 -24.93 -31.07
CA LYS A 149 3.95 -24.49 -30.15
C LYS A 149 4.68 -23.32 -30.82
N THR A 150 4.50 -22.11 -30.30
CA THR A 150 5.24 -20.93 -30.75
C THR A 150 6.73 -21.15 -30.48
N ALA A 151 7.56 -21.03 -31.51
CA ALA A 151 9.01 -21.18 -31.40
C ALA A 151 9.61 -20.11 -30.46
N PRO A 152 10.69 -20.41 -29.72
CA PRO A 152 11.34 -19.42 -28.87
C PRO A 152 11.95 -18.30 -29.73
N LYS A 153 11.52 -17.06 -29.46
CA LYS A 153 12.02 -15.85 -30.14
C LYS A 153 13.50 -15.62 -29.75
N PRO A 154 14.37 -15.14 -30.65
CA PRO A 154 15.80 -14.95 -30.35
C PRO A 154 16.01 -14.00 -29.17
N LYS A 155 17.09 -14.25 -28.40
CA LYS A 155 17.53 -13.36 -27.32
C LYS A 155 18.03 -12.02 -27.91
N GLY A 156 17.11 -11.08 -28.06
CA GLY A 156 17.43 -9.66 -28.22
C GLY A 156 18.08 -9.09 -26.96
N GLY A 157 18.51 -7.82 -27.05
CA GLY A 157 19.03 -7.07 -25.92
C GLY A 157 17.97 -6.75 -24.86
N PRO A 158 18.21 -5.77 -23.96
CA PRO A 158 17.23 -5.36 -22.97
C PRO A 158 15.99 -4.70 -23.62
N GLU A 159 15.01 -5.52 -24.00
CA GLU A 159 13.70 -5.08 -24.46
C GLU A 159 12.95 -4.43 -23.30
N LEU A 160 12.60 -3.14 -23.43
CA LEU A 160 11.75 -2.41 -22.49
C LEU A 160 10.49 -1.98 -23.24
N THR A 161 9.33 -2.41 -22.74
CA THR A 161 8.01 -2.02 -23.22
C THR A 161 7.36 -1.15 -22.16
N VAL A 162 7.03 0.10 -22.50
CA VAL A 162 6.19 0.96 -21.68
C VAL A 162 4.84 1.09 -22.38
N THR A 163 3.76 0.90 -21.64
CA THR A 163 2.40 0.90 -22.18
C THR A 163 1.58 1.92 -21.40
N LEU A 164 1.20 3.00 -22.09
CA LEU A 164 0.24 3.99 -21.63
C LEU A 164 -1.16 3.56 -22.08
N GLN A 165 -2.13 3.61 -21.18
CA GLN A 165 -3.52 3.22 -21.41
C GLN A 165 -4.44 4.30 -20.83
N PHE A 166 -5.57 4.55 -21.49
CA PHE A 166 -6.66 5.37 -20.97
C PHE A 166 -7.91 4.50 -20.87
N LYS A 167 -8.52 4.40 -19.69
CA LYS A 167 -9.72 3.60 -19.43
C LYS A 167 -10.43 4.10 -18.18
N ASP A 168 -11.76 4.10 -18.19
CA ASP A 168 -12.59 4.57 -17.05
C ASP A 168 -12.19 5.99 -16.57
N ASP A 169 -11.91 6.87 -17.54
CA ASP A 169 -11.37 8.24 -17.36
C ASP A 169 -10.01 8.36 -16.63
N GLU A 170 -9.35 7.23 -16.36
CA GLU A 170 -8.04 7.14 -15.74
C GLU A 170 -6.94 6.82 -16.78
N TRP A 171 -5.86 7.62 -16.74
CA TRP A 171 -4.62 7.28 -17.44
C TRP A 171 -3.78 6.34 -16.57
N THR A 172 -3.37 5.19 -17.10
CA THR A 172 -2.48 4.25 -16.40
C THR A 172 -1.24 3.94 -17.22
N VAL A 173 -0.09 3.81 -16.56
CA VAL A 173 1.18 3.43 -17.18
C VAL A 173 1.70 2.12 -16.59
N ALA A 174 2.06 1.18 -17.46
CA ALA A 174 2.70 -0.08 -17.10
C ALA A 174 4.06 -0.21 -17.80
N ALA A 175 5.00 -0.93 -17.20
CA ALA A 175 6.31 -1.19 -17.81
C ALA A 175 6.74 -2.66 -17.65
N ALA A 176 7.17 -3.27 -18.75
CA ALA A 176 7.71 -4.63 -18.79
C ALA A 176 9.11 -4.62 -19.41
N LYS A 177 10.01 -5.46 -18.90
CA LYS A 177 11.36 -5.67 -19.45
C LYS A 177 11.46 -7.12 -19.90
N GLY A 178 11.43 -7.33 -21.22
CA GLY A 178 11.16 -8.62 -21.84
C GLY A 178 9.89 -9.24 -21.24
N THR A 179 9.98 -10.50 -20.82
CA THR A 179 8.83 -11.25 -20.26
C THR A 179 8.47 -10.87 -18.81
N LYS A 180 9.22 -9.97 -18.15
CA LYS A 180 8.99 -9.60 -16.74
C LYS A 180 8.36 -8.21 -16.63
N VAL A 181 7.17 -8.14 -16.04
CA VAL A 181 6.57 -6.87 -15.59
C VAL A 181 7.50 -6.23 -14.53
N VAL A 182 7.93 -5.00 -14.77
CA VAL A 182 8.82 -4.22 -13.89
C VAL A 182 8.01 -3.21 -13.08
N ALA A 183 7.01 -2.58 -13.69
CA ALA A 183 5.98 -1.79 -13.02
C ALA A 183 4.60 -2.30 -13.44
N ARG A 184 3.74 -2.58 -12.46
CA ARG A 184 2.30 -2.79 -12.71
C ARG A 184 1.67 -1.47 -13.17
N ALA A 185 0.46 -1.52 -13.72
CA ALA A 185 -0.29 -0.32 -14.09
C ALA A 185 -0.41 0.62 -12.87
N VAL A 186 0.16 1.81 -12.99
CA VAL A 186 0.06 2.90 -11.99
C VAL A 186 -0.81 4.01 -12.60
N PRO A 187 -1.81 4.53 -11.88
CA PRO A 187 -2.59 5.68 -12.33
C PRO A 187 -1.72 6.95 -12.35
N ILE A 188 -1.88 7.75 -13.40
CA ILE A 188 -1.18 9.02 -13.59
C ILE A 188 -2.15 10.14 -13.96
N LYS A 189 -1.81 11.37 -13.62
CA LYS A 189 -2.59 12.55 -14.04
C LYS A 189 -2.49 12.74 -15.56
N SER A 190 -3.56 13.21 -16.19
CA SER A 190 -3.62 13.47 -17.65
C SER A 190 -2.49 14.39 -18.14
N SER A 191 -2.11 15.41 -17.35
CA SER A 191 -0.97 16.28 -17.64
C SER A 191 0.37 15.52 -17.75
N HIS A 192 0.55 14.47 -16.95
CA HIS A 192 1.76 13.64 -16.98
C HIS A 192 1.76 12.71 -18.21
N ALA A 193 0.60 12.22 -18.64
CA ALA A 193 0.47 11.46 -19.90
C ALA A 193 0.88 12.32 -21.11
N VAL A 194 0.42 13.58 -21.18
CA VAL A 194 0.81 14.55 -22.23
C VAL A 194 2.32 14.80 -22.21
N GLU A 195 2.92 15.09 -21.07
CA GLU A 195 4.37 15.36 -20.97
C GLU A 195 5.23 14.14 -21.33
N MET A 196 4.82 12.92 -20.97
CA MET A 196 5.48 11.68 -21.41
C MET A 196 5.44 11.51 -22.93
N VAL A 197 4.31 11.81 -23.58
CA VAL A 197 4.14 11.65 -25.03
C VAL A 197 4.85 12.76 -25.81
N ARG A 198 4.85 13.99 -25.28
CA ARG A 198 5.66 15.11 -25.79
C ARG A 198 7.15 14.79 -25.76
N SER A 199 7.62 14.15 -24.69
CA SER A 199 9.02 13.69 -24.54
C SER A 199 9.41 12.57 -25.51
N LEU A 200 8.44 11.89 -26.12
CA LEU A 200 8.65 10.84 -27.13
C LEU A 200 8.59 11.38 -28.57
N GLU A 201 8.34 12.69 -28.76
CA GLU A 201 8.29 13.40 -30.05
C GLU A 201 7.44 12.69 -31.14
N SER A 202 6.37 11.99 -30.74
CA SER A 202 5.49 11.24 -31.65
C SER A 202 4.20 12.02 -31.94
N PRO A 203 4.08 12.72 -33.09
CA PRO A 203 2.94 13.61 -33.35
C PRO A 203 1.60 12.87 -33.47
N ALA A 204 1.61 11.63 -33.96
CA ALA A 204 0.39 10.82 -34.08
C ALA A 204 -0.17 10.37 -32.72
N VAL A 205 0.70 10.10 -31.74
CA VAL A 205 0.27 9.76 -30.37
C VAL A 205 -0.11 11.02 -29.60
N ALA A 206 0.62 12.12 -29.80
CA ALA A 206 0.32 13.41 -29.18
C ALA A 206 -1.09 13.90 -29.53
N ALA A 207 -1.47 13.92 -30.81
CA ALA A 207 -2.80 14.36 -31.26
C ALA A 207 -3.94 13.54 -30.63
N LEU A 208 -3.80 12.22 -30.54
CA LEU A 208 -4.81 11.35 -29.92
C LEU A 208 -4.94 11.58 -28.40
N VAL A 209 -3.82 11.84 -27.71
CA VAL A 209 -3.83 12.11 -26.27
C VAL A 209 -4.38 13.50 -25.97
N GLU A 210 -4.08 14.49 -26.81
CA GLU A 210 -4.64 15.85 -26.73
C GLU A 210 -6.15 15.85 -26.98
N GLU A 211 -6.64 15.10 -27.98
CA GLU A 211 -8.08 14.89 -28.24
C GLU A 211 -8.80 14.29 -27.02
N ILE A 212 -8.24 13.24 -26.40
CA ILE A 212 -8.80 12.63 -25.18
C ILE A 212 -8.83 13.63 -24.02
N VAL A 213 -7.77 14.43 -23.84
CA VAL A 213 -7.69 15.44 -22.77
C VAL A 213 -8.66 16.61 -23.02
N GLU A 214 -8.85 17.02 -24.27
CA GLU A 214 -9.82 18.05 -24.63
C GLU A 214 -11.26 17.55 -24.41
N GLN A 215 -11.58 16.31 -24.78
CA GLN A 215 -12.88 15.68 -24.52
C GLN A 215 -13.18 15.57 -23.00
N ALA A 216 -12.19 15.13 -22.21
CA ALA A 216 -12.31 15.08 -20.75
C ALA A 216 -12.50 16.48 -20.14
N ARG A 217 -11.82 17.50 -20.70
CA ARG A 217 -11.97 18.90 -20.29
C ARG A 217 -13.34 19.47 -20.63
N ALA A 218 -13.89 19.13 -21.79
CA ALA A 218 -15.23 19.54 -22.21
C ALA A 218 -16.28 18.97 -21.25
N SER A 219 -16.22 17.67 -20.95
CA SER A 219 -17.13 17.01 -20.01
C SER A 219 -17.06 17.64 -18.61
N ALA A 220 -15.85 17.88 -18.09
CA ALA A 220 -15.66 18.55 -16.81
C ALA A 220 -16.15 20.00 -16.79
N ALA A 221 -16.11 20.71 -17.93
CA ALA A 221 -16.66 22.05 -18.06
C ALA A 221 -18.19 22.04 -18.04
N GLU A 222 -18.84 21.13 -18.77
CA GLU A 222 -20.29 20.94 -18.76
C GLU A 222 -20.82 20.58 -17.36
N GLU A 223 -20.12 19.70 -16.64
CA GLU A 223 -20.47 19.38 -15.25
C GLU A 223 -20.33 20.60 -14.33
N ALA A 224 -19.28 21.41 -14.48
CA ALA A 224 -19.09 22.63 -13.72
C ALA A 224 -20.16 23.70 -14.02
N GLU A 225 -20.60 23.83 -15.28
CA GLU A 225 -21.73 24.70 -15.65
C GLU A 225 -23.05 24.18 -15.08
N ARG A 226 -23.30 22.88 -15.15
CA ARG A 226 -24.49 22.23 -14.56
C ARG A 226 -24.54 22.40 -13.04
N LEU A 227 -23.40 22.33 -12.34
CA LEU A 227 -23.32 22.59 -10.90
C LEU A 227 -23.57 24.06 -10.57
N ARG A 228 -23.03 25.00 -11.36
CA ARG A 228 -23.32 26.44 -11.20
C ARG A 228 -24.80 26.77 -11.43
N ALA A 229 -25.45 26.16 -12.42
CA ALA A 229 -26.87 26.35 -12.66
C ALA A 229 -27.74 25.84 -11.49
N GLN A 230 -27.41 24.67 -10.92
CA GLN A 230 -28.09 24.14 -9.73
C GLN A 230 -27.90 25.04 -8.50
N LEU A 231 -26.69 25.59 -8.29
CA LEU A 231 -26.44 26.55 -7.22
C LEU A 231 -27.26 27.83 -7.41
N ALA A 232 -27.30 28.39 -8.62
CA ALA A 232 -28.08 29.60 -8.92
C ALA A 232 -29.59 29.40 -8.69
N GLU A 233 -30.15 28.23 -9.01
CA GLU A 233 -31.55 27.90 -8.72
C GLU A 233 -31.81 27.80 -7.20
N LEU A 234 -30.90 27.18 -6.45
CA LEU A 234 -31.00 27.08 -4.99
C LEU A 234 -30.83 28.44 -4.29
N GLU A 235 -29.92 29.29 -4.77
CA GLU A 235 -29.72 30.66 -4.27
C GLU A 235 -30.94 31.54 -4.57
N ALA A 236 -31.52 31.45 -5.78
CA ALA A 236 -32.75 32.16 -6.12
C ALA A 236 -33.93 31.72 -5.22
N ARG A 237 -34.09 30.40 -5.02
CA ARG A 237 -35.12 29.85 -4.14
C ARG A 237 -34.93 30.25 -2.67
N LEU A 238 -33.68 30.41 -2.22
CA LEU A 238 -33.38 30.90 -0.87
C LEU A 238 -33.72 32.39 -0.75
N ALA A 239 -33.43 33.19 -1.78
CA ALA A 239 -33.78 34.62 -1.85
C ALA A 239 -35.30 34.88 -1.93
N GLU A 240 -36.12 33.92 -2.37
CA GLU A 240 -37.59 34.02 -2.29
C GLU A 240 -38.15 33.70 -0.89
N LEU A 241 -37.36 33.08 0.01
CA LEU A 241 -37.79 32.69 1.35
C LEU A 241 -37.20 33.57 2.49
N GLY A 242 -36.29 34.50 2.18
CA GLY A 242 -35.61 35.38 3.14
C GLY A 242 -36.05 36.84 3.04
#